data_AF-A0A1I9HZM1-F1
#
_entry.id   AF-A0A1I9HZM1-F1
#
_cell.length_a   1.000
_cell.length_b   1.000
_cell.length_c   1.000
_cell.angle_alpha   90.00
_cell.angle_beta   90.00
_cell.angle_gamma   90.00
#
_symmetry.space_group_name_H-M   'P 1'
#
loop_
_entity.id
_entity.type
_entity.pdbx_description
1 polymer ?
#
loop_
_entity_poly.entity_id
_entity_poly.type
_entity_poly.pdbx_seq_one_letter_code
_entity_poly.pdbx_strand_id
1 'polypeptide(L)'
;MKTTLVFVCVFIGALAETHLEEEKEKLHEIHEKCQANPATYADDKLLENLSQNLDNPQVQAHMLCESTKVGLQCKNGHLNIKTIKEKVALCIEDEKEVDRLVKECAIQKDTPGKTAVYLFMCLDKNGVTYFHEF
;
A
#
# COMPACT_ATOMS: atom_id res chain seq x y z
N MET A 1 -23.22 -44.05 -24.91
CA MET A 1 -22.05 -43.50 -24.19
C MET A 1 -22.13 -41.98 -24.29
N LYS A 2 -22.42 -41.28 -23.19
CA LYS A 2 -22.46 -39.81 -23.13
C LYS A 2 -21.38 -39.40 -22.14
N THR A 3 -20.22 -39.01 -22.66
CA THR A 3 -19.12 -38.45 -21.89
C THR A 3 -19.46 -37.00 -21.56
N THR A 4 -19.99 -36.77 -20.35
CA THR A 4 -20.13 -35.44 -19.80
C THR A 4 -18.76 -34.96 -19.37
N LEU A 5 -18.14 -34.10 -20.17
CA LEU A 5 -16.84 -33.51 -19.91
C LEU A 5 -17.06 -32.29 -18.99
N VAL A 6 -16.90 -32.49 -17.69
CA VAL A 6 -16.92 -31.42 -16.68
C VAL A 6 -15.52 -30.84 -16.62
N PHE A 7 -15.30 -29.73 -17.33
CA PHE A 7 -14.09 -28.90 -17.24
C PHE A 7 -14.53 -27.45 -17.03
N VAL A 8 -14.98 -27.14 -15.81
CA VAL A 8 -15.21 -25.76 -15.38
C VAL A 8 -14.76 -25.68 -13.92
N CYS A 9 -14.10 -24.59 -13.56
CA CYS A 9 -13.71 -24.14 -12.20
C CYS A 9 -12.22 -24.20 -11.80
N VAL A 10 -11.26 -23.87 -12.68
CA VAL A 10 -9.90 -23.47 -12.23
C VAL A 10 -9.37 -22.29 -13.07
N PHE A 11 -9.94 -21.09 -12.93
CA PHE A 11 -9.38 -19.88 -13.55
C PHE A 11 -9.50 -18.60 -12.70
N ILE A 12 -10.03 -18.66 -11.47
CA ILE A 12 -10.28 -17.44 -10.68
C ILE A 12 -9.02 -16.93 -9.98
N GLY A 13 -8.09 -17.81 -9.56
CA GLY A 13 -6.88 -17.41 -8.83
C GLY A 13 -5.87 -16.61 -9.66
N ALA A 14 -5.75 -16.89 -10.97
CA ALA A 14 -4.73 -16.27 -11.81
C ALA A 14 -4.93 -14.76 -12.05
N LEU A 15 -6.17 -14.25 -11.91
CA LEU A 15 -6.48 -12.83 -12.17
C LEU A 15 -6.09 -11.91 -10.99
N ALA A 16 -6.14 -12.43 -9.76
CA ALA A 16 -5.82 -11.65 -8.56
C ALA A 16 -4.31 -11.40 -8.46
N GLU A 17 -3.50 -12.43 -8.73
CA GLU A 17 -2.04 -12.32 -8.75
C GLU A 17 -1.56 -11.30 -9.79
N THR A 18 -2.13 -11.31 -11.00
CA THR A 18 -1.75 -10.34 -12.05
C THR A 18 -2.07 -8.90 -11.66
N HIS A 19 -3.18 -8.66 -10.96
CA HIS A 19 -3.58 -7.31 -10.56
C HIS A 19 -2.70 -6.76 -9.43
N LEU A 20 -2.27 -7.60 -8.48
CA LEU A 20 -1.34 -7.17 -7.43
C LEU A 20 0.01 -6.75 -8.00
N GLU A 21 0.55 -7.50 -8.98
CA GLU A 21 1.83 -7.17 -9.61
C GLU A 21 1.75 -5.86 -10.42
N GLU A 22 0.66 -5.62 -11.17
CA GLU A 22 0.44 -4.33 -11.85
C GLU A 22 0.38 -3.15 -10.85
N GLU A 23 -0.18 -3.38 -9.68
CA GLU A 23 -0.27 -2.35 -8.64
C GLU A 23 1.09 -2.07 -7.99
N LYS A 24 1.92 -3.09 -7.78
CA LYS A 24 3.31 -2.93 -7.32
C LYS A 24 4.14 -2.14 -8.33
N GLU A 25 4.07 -2.48 -9.61
CA GLU A 25 4.77 -1.71 -10.66
C GLU A 25 4.36 -0.23 -10.66
N LYS A 26 3.06 0.06 -10.48
CA LYS A 26 2.60 1.45 -10.33
C LYS A 26 3.14 2.12 -9.07
N LEU A 27 3.26 1.39 -7.95
CA LEU A 27 3.85 1.91 -6.72
C LEU A 27 5.34 2.24 -6.93
N HIS A 28 6.10 1.35 -7.57
CA HIS A 28 7.48 1.61 -7.97
C HIS A 28 7.60 2.87 -8.85
N GLU A 29 6.77 3.03 -9.88
CA GLU A 29 6.79 4.25 -10.68
C GLU A 29 6.45 5.51 -9.87
N ILE A 30 5.55 5.40 -8.88
CA ILE A 30 5.19 6.49 -7.98
C ILE A 30 6.38 6.85 -7.09
N HIS A 31 7.08 5.85 -6.56
CA HIS A 31 8.31 6.02 -5.79
C HIS A 31 9.35 6.79 -6.59
N GLU A 32 9.67 6.35 -7.81
CA GLU A 32 10.63 7.03 -8.71
C GLU A 32 10.23 8.49 -8.97
N LYS A 33 8.93 8.75 -9.18
CA LYS A 33 8.41 10.12 -9.34
C LYS A 33 8.55 10.96 -8.06
N CYS A 34 8.45 10.35 -6.88
CA CYS A 34 8.66 11.01 -5.60
C CYS A 34 10.16 11.24 -5.33
N GLN A 35 11.03 10.32 -5.71
CA GLN A 35 12.49 10.48 -5.63
C GLN A 35 13.02 11.57 -6.55
N ALA A 36 12.51 11.66 -7.78
CA ALA A 36 12.96 12.65 -8.76
C ALA A 36 12.65 14.11 -8.37
N ASN A 37 11.73 14.33 -7.43
CA ASN A 37 11.37 15.66 -6.96
C ASN A 37 12.16 16.02 -5.68
N PRO A 38 13.01 17.07 -5.69
CA PRO A 38 13.80 17.46 -4.51
C PRO A 38 12.99 17.74 -3.24
N ALA A 39 11.71 18.13 -3.38
CA ALA A 39 10.83 18.37 -2.23
C ALA A 39 10.32 17.10 -1.55
N THR A 40 10.41 15.95 -2.23
CA THR A 40 9.91 14.65 -1.75
C THR A 40 10.98 13.55 -1.79
N TYR A 41 12.21 13.89 -2.17
CA TYR A 41 13.36 12.99 -2.12
C TYR A 41 13.64 12.53 -0.68
N ALA A 42 13.96 11.24 -0.52
CA ALA A 42 14.48 10.65 0.71
C ALA A 42 15.62 9.68 0.39
N ASP A 43 16.63 9.59 1.25
CA ASP A 43 17.65 8.54 1.12
C ASP A 43 16.99 7.17 1.37
N ASP A 44 17.20 6.22 0.45
CA ASP A 44 16.60 4.88 0.52
C ASP A 44 16.92 4.16 1.84
N LYS A 45 18.10 4.39 2.42
CA LYS A 45 18.47 3.81 3.73
C LYS A 45 17.59 4.32 4.87
N LEU A 46 16.98 5.49 4.72
CA LEU A 46 16.00 5.99 5.68
C LEU A 46 14.64 5.31 5.48
N LEU A 47 14.29 5.00 4.23
CA LEU A 47 13.04 4.34 3.86
C LEU A 47 13.03 2.85 4.25
N GLU A 48 14.17 2.15 4.10
CA GLU A 48 14.37 0.75 4.57
C GLU A 48 14.07 0.57 6.08
N ASN A 49 14.08 1.65 6.86
CA ASN A 49 13.76 1.59 8.29
C ASN A 49 12.84 2.72 8.73
N LEU A 50 11.61 2.72 8.21
CA LEU A 50 10.56 3.68 8.57
C LEU A 50 10.37 3.82 10.09
N SER A 51 10.49 2.73 10.85
CA SER A 51 10.28 2.73 12.31
C SER A 51 11.26 3.62 13.07
N GLN A 52 12.52 3.72 12.61
CA GLN A 52 13.54 4.58 13.21
C GLN A 52 13.49 6.00 12.66
N ASN A 53 12.80 6.21 11.54
CA ASN A 53 12.78 7.47 10.81
C ASN A 53 11.39 8.14 10.80
N LEU A 54 10.51 7.78 11.73
CA LEU A 54 9.14 8.32 11.84
C LEU A 54 9.09 9.85 11.89
N ASP A 55 10.07 10.47 12.54
CA ASP A 55 10.17 11.93 12.69
C ASP A 55 11.10 12.59 11.67
N ASN A 56 11.69 11.82 10.75
CA ASN A 56 12.56 12.37 9.72
C ASN A 56 11.72 13.14 8.67
N PRO A 57 12.03 14.41 8.39
CA PRO A 57 11.23 15.22 7.48
C PRO A 57 11.28 14.75 6.02
N GLN A 58 12.40 14.19 5.56
CA GLN A 58 12.52 13.62 4.21
C GLN A 58 11.61 12.40 4.08
N VAL A 59 11.66 11.49 5.06
CA VAL A 59 10.81 10.29 5.07
C VAL A 59 9.33 10.67 5.11
N GLN A 60 8.93 11.60 5.98
CA GLN A 60 7.53 12.05 6.03
C GLN A 60 7.06 12.70 4.72
N ALA A 61 7.90 13.50 4.07
CA ALA A 61 7.57 14.12 2.79
C ALA A 61 7.44 13.07 1.67
N HIS A 62 8.36 12.11 1.65
CA HIS A 62 8.37 11.02 0.68
C HIS A 62 7.14 10.12 0.83
N MET A 63 6.90 9.59 2.03
CA MET A 63 5.74 8.71 2.27
C MET A 63 4.41 9.42 2.02
N LEU A 64 4.31 10.73 2.32
CA LEU A 64 3.11 11.51 1.97
C LEU A 64 2.93 11.65 0.45
N CYS A 65 4.02 11.83 -0.30
CA CYS A 65 4.00 11.88 -1.75
C CYS A 65 3.42 10.59 -2.34
N GLU A 66 3.95 9.44 -1.91
CA GLU A 66 3.48 8.13 -2.37
C GLU A 66 2.04 7.88 -1.93
N SER A 67 1.74 8.06 -0.64
CA SER A 67 0.41 7.86 -0.07
C SER A 67 -0.65 8.68 -0.80
N THR A 68 -0.32 9.90 -1.22
CA THR A 68 -1.26 10.77 -1.96
C THR A 68 -1.43 10.32 -3.40
N LYS A 69 -0.33 9.94 -4.08
CA LYS A 69 -0.37 9.51 -5.49
C LYS A 69 -1.05 8.16 -5.69
N VAL A 70 -0.86 7.22 -4.77
CA VAL A 70 -1.60 5.94 -4.72
C VAL A 70 -3.08 6.18 -4.39
N GLY A 71 -3.40 7.28 -3.70
CA GLY A 71 -4.75 7.66 -3.32
C GLY A 71 -5.18 7.15 -1.93
N LEU A 72 -4.23 6.69 -1.11
CA LEU A 72 -4.45 6.29 0.29
C LEU A 72 -4.71 7.51 1.19
N GLN A 73 -4.15 8.66 0.83
CA GLN A 73 -4.46 9.95 1.44
C GLN A 73 -5.01 10.91 0.38
N CYS A 74 -6.04 11.65 0.76
CA CYS A 74 -6.58 12.75 0.00
C CYS A 74 -5.59 13.93 -0.02
N LYS A 75 -5.77 14.89 -0.95
CA LYS A 75 -4.92 16.09 -1.05
C LYS A 75 -4.85 16.93 0.23
N ASN A 76 -5.85 16.84 1.10
CA ASN A 76 -5.88 17.50 2.40
C ASN A 76 -5.20 16.68 3.52
N GLY A 77 -4.57 15.55 3.19
CA GLY A 77 -3.86 14.68 4.12
C GLY A 77 -4.73 13.67 4.87
N HIS A 78 -6.05 13.66 4.67
CA HIS A 78 -6.93 12.69 5.33
C HIS A 78 -6.84 11.32 4.67
N LEU A 79 -6.95 10.26 5.46
CA LEU A 79 -6.96 8.88 4.95
C LEU A 79 -8.21 8.62 4.10
N ASN A 80 -8.02 7.97 2.96
CA ASN A 80 -9.07 7.47 2.10
C ASN A 80 -9.31 5.99 2.41
N ILE A 81 -10.17 5.73 3.39
CA ILE A 81 -10.46 4.39 3.90
C ILE A 81 -10.91 3.42 2.81
N LYS A 82 -11.66 3.92 1.82
CA LYS A 82 -12.11 3.09 0.68
C LYS A 82 -10.91 2.54 -0.10
N THR A 83 -10.01 3.42 -0.56
CA THR A 83 -8.83 2.98 -1.32
C THR A 83 -7.90 2.12 -0.48
N ILE A 84 -7.73 2.43 0.82
CA ILE A 84 -6.91 1.60 1.72
C ILE A 84 -7.48 0.18 1.80
N LYS A 85 -8.79 0.04 1.98
CA LYS A 85 -9.47 -1.26 1.99
C LYS A 85 -9.26 -2.02 0.67
N GLU A 86 -9.41 -1.33 -0.46
CA GLU A 86 -9.17 -1.91 -1.79
C GLU A 86 -7.73 -2.43 -1.94
N LYS A 87 -6.71 -1.68 -1.50
CA LYS A 87 -5.31 -2.12 -1.58
C LYS A 87 -4.99 -3.29 -0.65
N VAL A 88 -5.52 -3.29 0.58
CA VAL A 88 -5.32 -4.40 1.51
C VAL A 88 -5.95 -5.70 0.98
N ALA A 89 -7.13 -5.60 0.37
CA ALA A 89 -7.83 -6.74 -0.23
C ALA A 89 -7.11 -7.35 -1.46
N LEU A 90 -6.08 -6.69 -2.01
CA LEU A 90 -5.22 -7.28 -3.04
C LEU A 90 -4.28 -8.35 -2.46
N CYS A 91 -3.98 -8.27 -1.16
CA CYS A 91 -3.06 -9.19 -0.49
C CYS A 91 -3.78 -10.17 0.45
N ILE A 92 -4.97 -9.81 0.92
CA ILE A 92 -5.70 -10.52 1.98
C ILE A 92 -7.10 -10.89 1.47
N GLU A 93 -7.38 -12.18 1.34
CA GLU A 93 -8.68 -12.68 0.86
C GLU A 93 -9.80 -12.60 1.91
N ASP A 94 -9.48 -12.77 3.20
CA ASP A 94 -10.49 -12.72 4.26
C ASP A 94 -10.93 -11.28 4.53
N GLU A 95 -12.16 -10.94 4.12
CA GLU A 95 -12.74 -9.61 4.32
C GLU A 95 -12.74 -9.15 5.79
N LYS A 96 -12.89 -10.07 6.76
CA LYS A 96 -12.85 -9.69 8.18
C LYS A 96 -11.45 -9.28 8.60
N GLU A 97 -10.43 -9.93 8.03
CA GLU A 97 -9.04 -9.58 8.26
C GLU A 97 -8.69 -8.26 7.60
N VAL A 98 -9.16 -8.03 6.36
CA VAL A 98 -9.06 -6.72 5.70
C VAL A 98 -9.65 -5.61 6.59
N ASP A 99 -10.87 -5.81 7.09
CA ASP A 99 -11.53 -4.81 7.95
C ASP A 99 -10.79 -4.60 9.27
N ARG A 100 -10.25 -5.66 9.87
CA ARG A 100 -9.41 -5.58 11.06
C ARG A 100 -8.17 -4.74 10.82
N LEU A 101 -7.42 -5.02 9.74
CA LEU A 101 -6.20 -4.31 9.38
C LEU A 101 -6.46 -2.84 9.04
N VAL A 102 -7.51 -2.54 8.28
CA VAL A 102 -7.89 -1.16 7.98
C VAL A 102 -8.19 -0.41 9.28
N LYS A 103 -8.95 -1.01 10.21
CA LYS A 103 -9.28 -0.39 11.50
C LYS A 103 -8.04 -0.15 12.37
N GLU A 104 -7.07 -1.06 12.36
CA GLU A 104 -5.86 -0.97 13.18
C GLU A 104 -4.80 -0.02 12.59
N CYS A 105 -4.65 0.00 11.27
CA CYS A 105 -3.56 0.72 10.60
C CYS A 105 -3.96 2.08 10.02
N ALA A 106 -5.21 2.26 9.59
CA ALA A 106 -5.68 3.52 9.01
C ALA A 106 -6.08 4.54 10.09
N ILE A 107 -5.10 4.95 10.91
CA ILE A 107 -5.28 5.89 12.02
C ILE A 107 -4.60 7.22 11.69
N GLN A 108 -5.39 8.29 11.64
CA GLN A 108 -4.90 9.65 11.46
C GLN A 108 -3.90 10.03 12.58
N LYS A 109 -2.78 10.64 12.21
CA LYS A 109 -1.74 11.13 13.13
C LYS A 109 -1.66 12.66 13.10
N ASP A 110 -0.78 13.21 13.94
CA ASP A 110 -0.60 14.66 14.12
C ASP A 110 -0.32 15.41 12.82
N THR A 111 0.38 14.78 11.88
CA THR A 111 0.66 15.35 10.55
C THR A 111 0.28 14.37 9.45
N PRO A 112 -0.03 14.86 8.22
CA PRO A 112 -0.23 14.00 7.07
C PRO A 112 0.98 13.10 6.76
N GLY A 113 2.20 13.62 6.94
CA GLY A 113 3.43 12.86 6.75
C GLY A 113 3.57 11.71 7.75
N LYS A 114 3.38 11.98 9.05
CA LYS A 114 3.34 10.90 10.06
C LYS A 114 2.24 9.89 9.76
N THR A 115 1.07 10.35 9.34
CA THR A 115 -0.04 9.47 8.96
C THR A 115 0.38 8.48 7.87
N ALA A 116 1.08 8.96 6.84
CA ALA A 116 1.57 8.11 5.76
C ALA A 116 2.59 7.08 6.26
N VAL A 117 3.62 7.51 7.00
CA VAL A 117 4.66 6.59 7.50
C VAL A 117 4.05 5.50 8.38
N TYR A 118 3.14 5.87 9.30
CA TYR A 118 2.48 4.91 10.19
C TYR A 118 1.58 3.94 9.43
N LEU A 119 0.85 4.39 8.40
CA LEU A 119 0.00 3.52 7.59
C LEU A 119 0.83 2.44 6.90
N PHE A 120 1.86 2.84 6.17
CA PHE A 120 2.72 1.90 5.42
C PHE A 120 3.41 0.92 6.35
N MET A 121 4.07 1.42 7.41
CA MET A 121 4.74 0.57 8.41
C MET A 121 3.78 -0.43 9.08
N CYS A 122 2.56 -0.02 9.41
CA CYS A 122 1.60 -0.90 10.07
C CYS A 122 1.10 -2.00 9.11
N LEU A 123 0.77 -1.66 7.86
CA LEU A 123 0.29 -2.63 6.88
C LEU A 123 1.38 -3.61 6.48
N ASP A 124 2.61 -3.12 6.27
CA ASP A 124 3.78 -3.94 5.98
C ASP A 124 4.06 -4.96 7.10
N LYS A 125 4.12 -4.48 8.35
CA LYS A 125 4.28 -5.34 9.54
C LYS A 125 3.20 -6.43 9.67
N ASN A 126 2.02 -6.19 9.13
CA ASN A 126 0.91 -7.14 9.14
C ASN A 126 0.80 -7.99 7.85
N GLY A 127 1.85 -8.01 7.02
CA GLY A 127 1.94 -8.90 5.87
C GLY A 127 1.19 -8.41 4.63
N VAL A 128 0.84 -7.13 4.55
CA VAL A 128 0.27 -6.54 3.32
C VAL A 128 1.41 -6.27 2.33
N THR A 129 1.72 -7.28 1.52
CA THR A 129 2.89 -7.31 0.62
C THR A 129 2.85 -6.31 -0.53
N TYR A 130 1.73 -5.61 -0.74
CA TYR A 130 1.64 -4.51 -1.71
C TYR A 130 2.66 -3.40 -1.42
N PHE A 131 3.04 -3.21 -0.14
CA PHE A 131 3.95 -2.15 0.30
C PHE A 131 5.41 -2.58 0.51
N HIS A 132 5.73 -3.84 0.24
CA HIS A 132 7.10 -4.38 0.30
C HIS A 132 7.85 -4.12 -1.01
N GLU A 133 8.34 -2.90 -1.23
CA GLU A 133 9.24 -2.63 -2.38
C GLU A 133 10.45 -1.75 -2.07
N PHE A 134 10.72 -1.49 -0.79
CA PHE A 134 11.90 -0.71 -0.36
C PHE A 134 12.72 -1.51 0.64
#